data_AF-A0A7G2SJ38-F1
#
_entry.id   AF-A0A7G2SJ38-F1
#
_cell.length_a   1.000
_cell.length_b   1.000
_cell.length_c   1.000
_cell.angle_alpha   90.00
_cell.angle_beta   90.00
_cell.angle_gamma   90.00
#
_symmetry.space_group_name_H-M   'P 1'
#
loop_
_entity.id
_entity.type
_entity.pdbx_description
1 polymer ?
#
loop_
_entity_poly.entity_id
_entity_poly.type
_entity_poly.pdbx_seq_one_letter_code
_entity_poly.pdbx_strand_id
1 'polypeptide(L)'
;MALTQVAKQALESALTEPSAYTEIKAILEGTDHTSPLTAGTGITNSTDTVYKSWKEQNGGVIHTSIFIDIHGLQAEGSLNDVLGKDGEANCHLGQITTAVTGTIFAGKMSCLEVPGNVDQDIDLSASTDATVAESADITAAAGFDKILDTDFDWTADNTTTGVKKFAPADLPGNGDYLYLSVGEGGTSDGAANAGQFLIEFWGTAS
;
A
#
# COMPACT_ATOMS: atom_id res chain seq x y z
N MET A 1 24.97 10.00 -29.83
CA MET A 1 23.53 10.02 -29.45
C MET A 1 22.62 9.45 -30.55
N ALA A 2 23.10 8.50 -31.37
CA ALA A 2 22.31 7.87 -32.46
C ALA A 2 22.15 6.34 -32.30
N LEU A 3 22.86 5.72 -31.35
CA LEU A 3 22.78 4.28 -31.08
C LEU A 3 21.41 3.87 -30.52
N THR A 4 20.74 4.77 -29.78
CA THR A 4 19.48 4.48 -29.08
C THR A 4 18.28 4.36 -30.03
N GLN A 5 18.26 5.15 -31.11
CA GLN A 5 17.13 5.18 -32.04
C GLN A 5 17.17 4.01 -33.03
N VAL A 6 18.38 3.60 -33.45
CA VAL A 6 18.58 2.41 -34.29
C VAL A 6 18.26 1.13 -33.52
N ALA A 7 18.66 1.04 -32.24
CA ALA A 7 18.32 -0.10 -31.38
C ALA A 7 16.79 -0.20 -31.16
N LYS A 8 16.12 0.93 -30.93
CA LYS A 8 14.66 0.99 -30.80
C LYS A 8 13.97 0.49 -32.08
N GLN A 9 14.41 0.97 -33.24
CA GLN A 9 13.79 0.63 -34.53
C GLN A 9 14.04 -0.84 -34.95
N ALA A 10 15.19 -1.42 -34.57
CA ALA A 10 15.49 -2.83 -34.78
C ALA A 10 14.69 -3.76 -33.84
N LEU A 11 14.37 -3.30 -32.63
CA LEU A 11 13.52 -4.04 -31.70
C LEU A 11 12.05 -3.99 -32.15
N GLU A 12 11.58 -2.83 -32.62
CA GLU A 12 10.23 -2.64 -33.16
C GLU A 12 9.96 -3.49 -34.41
N SER A 13 10.99 -3.75 -35.25
CA SER A 13 10.84 -4.59 -36.45
C SER A 13 10.94 -6.09 -36.19
N ALA A 14 11.56 -6.51 -35.08
CA ALA A 14 11.74 -7.92 -34.72
C ALA A 14 10.50 -8.53 -34.02
N LEU A 15 9.59 -7.70 -33.52
CA LEU A 15 8.39 -8.11 -32.79
C LEU A 15 7.16 -8.03 -33.71
N THR A 16 7.00 -9.04 -34.57
CA THR A 16 5.95 -9.05 -35.63
C THR A 16 4.58 -9.59 -35.20
N GLU A 17 4.38 -9.96 -33.93
CA GLU A 17 3.08 -10.35 -33.41
C GLU A 17 2.41 -9.21 -32.62
N PRO A 18 1.18 -8.78 -32.98
CA PRO A 18 0.56 -7.56 -32.42
C PRO A 18 0.42 -7.54 -30.89
N SER A 19 0.17 -8.68 -30.25
CA SER A 19 0.02 -8.79 -28.78
C SER A 19 1.37 -8.68 -28.06
N ALA A 20 2.41 -9.35 -28.59
CA ALA A 20 3.75 -9.30 -28.03
C ALA A 20 4.34 -7.88 -28.12
N TYR A 21 4.06 -7.15 -29.21
CA TYR A 21 4.48 -5.76 -29.35
C TYR A 21 3.82 -4.85 -28.31
N THR A 22 2.52 -5.00 -28.05
CA THR A 22 1.81 -4.20 -27.03
C THR A 22 2.32 -4.47 -25.62
N GLU A 23 2.48 -5.74 -25.24
CA GLU A 23 3.00 -6.13 -23.93
C GLU A 23 4.45 -5.65 -23.74
N ILE A 24 5.32 -5.90 -24.73
CA ILE A 24 6.73 -5.49 -24.66
C ILE A 24 6.87 -3.97 -24.69
N LYS A 25 6.05 -3.26 -25.46
CA LYS A 25 6.02 -1.79 -25.47
C LYS A 25 5.53 -1.25 -24.13
N ALA A 26 4.51 -1.85 -23.53
CA ALA A 26 4.00 -1.44 -22.23
C ALA A 26 5.03 -1.69 -21.12
N ILE A 27 5.78 -2.79 -21.19
CA ILE A 27 6.93 -3.08 -20.31
C ILE A 27 8.06 -2.06 -20.52
N LEU A 28 8.42 -1.74 -21.76
CA LEU A 28 9.51 -0.80 -22.10
C LEU A 28 9.17 0.66 -21.79
N GLU A 29 7.89 1.03 -21.90
CA GLU A 29 7.37 2.37 -21.60
C GLU A 29 6.92 2.49 -20.14
N GLY A 30 7.02 1.43 -19.33
CA GLY A 30 6.61 1.42 -17.93
C GLY A 30 5.11 1.63 -17.73
N THR A 31 4.29 1.30 -18.72
CA THR A 31 2.83 1.45 -18.70
C THR A 31 2.09 0.14 -18.41
N ASP A 32 2.80 -1.00 -18.37
CA ASP A 32 2.26 -2.30 -17.92
C ASP A 32 2.26 -2.44 -16.38
N HIS A 33 1.78 -1.41 -15.70
CA HIS A 33 1.59 -1.45 -14.26
C HIS A 33 0.10 -1.34 -13.98
N THR A 34 -0.67 -2.38 -14.35
CA THR A 34 -1.96 -2.57 -13.68
C THR A 34 -1.67 -2.67 -12.19
N SER A 35 -2.16 -1.72 -11.40
CA SER A 35 -1.97 -1.74 -9.95
C SER A 35 -2.42 -3.10 -9.40
N PRO A 36 -1.52 -3.91 -8.84
CA PRO A 36 -1.83 -5.26 -8.36
C PRO A 36 -2.88 -5.21 -7.24
N LEU A 37 -2.86 -4.13 -6.46
CA LEU A 37 -3.78 -3.88 -5.37
C LEU A 37 -4.60 -2.64 -5.69
N THR A 38 -5.92 -2.74 -5.58
CA THR A 38 -6.84 -1.63 -5.80
C THR A 38 -7.34 -1.13 -4.45
N ALA A 39 -7.05 0.12 -4.12
CA ALA A 39 -7.60 0.76 -2.94
C ALA A 39 -9.11 0.95 -3.06
N GLY A 40 -9.80 0.92 -1.92
CA GLY A 40 -11.24 1.12 -1.87
C GLY A 40 -11.64 2.59 -2.02
N THR A 41 -12.93 2.83 -2.17
CA THR A 41 -13.48 4.18 -2.42
C THR A 41 -13.20 5.14 -1.28
N GLY A 42 -13.11 4.65 -0.05
CA GLY A 42 -12.73 5.43 1.13
C GLY A 42 -11.29 5.96 1.07
N ILE A 43 -10.45 5.46 0.15
CA ILE A 43 -9.12 6.01 -0.12
C ILE A 43 -9.14 6.84 -1.40
N THR A 44 -9.66 6.29 -2.50
CA THR A 44 -9.54 6.90 -3.83
C THR A 44 -10.42 8.13 -4.06
N ASN A 45 -11.47 8.32 -3.26
CA ASN A 45 -12.35 9.49 -3.36
C ASN A 45 -11.84 10.69 -2.53
N SER A 46 -10.79 10.49 -1.75
CA SER A 46 -10.18 11.58 -1.00
C SER A 46 -9.49 12.57 -1.93
N THR A 47 -9.49 13.84 -1.53
CA THR A 47 -8.76 14.90 -2.24
C THR A 47 -7.33 14.92 -1.75
N ASP A 48 -6.37 15.18 -2.64
CA ASP A 48 -4.93 15.24 -2.36
C ASP A 48 -4.26 13.92 -1.90
N THR A 49 -5.03 12.89 -1.60
CA THR A 49 -4.53 11.53 -1.34
C THR A 49 -3.95 10.92 -2.61
N VAL A 50 -2.73 10.38 -2.52
CA VAL A 50 -2.07 9.70 -3.65
C VAL A 50 -1.85 8.24 -3.30
N TYR A 51 -2.59 7.36 -3.97
CA TYR A 51 -2.38 5.91 -3.88
C TYR A 51 -1.73 5.38 -5.16
N LYS A 52 -0.66 4.59 -5.00
CA LYS A 52 -0.04 3.80 -6.08
C LYS A 52 0.31 2.42 -5.55
N SER A 53 0.07 1.40 -6.35
CA SER A 53 0.62 0.06 -6.08
C SER A 53 1.26 -0.52 -7.34
N TRP A 54 2.28 -1.35 -7.14
CA TRP A 54 2.96 -2.06 -8.22
C TRP A 54 3.52 -3.40 -7.74
N LYS A 55 3.85 -4.26 -8.70
CA LYS A 55 4.40 -5.58 -8.49
C LYS A 55 5.62 -5.80 -9.35
N GLU A 56 6.63 -6.44 -8.78
CA GLU A 56 7.84 -6.90 -9.45
C GLU A 56 7.99 -8.41 -9.19
N GLN A 57 8.59 -9.12 -10.15
CA GLN A 57 8.85 -10.55 -10.01
C GLN A 57 10.27 -10.89 -10.43
N ASN A 58 11.06 -11.41 -9.50
CA ASN A 58 12.47 -11.70 -9.70
C ASN A 58 12.82 -13.05 -9.08
N GLY A 59 13.27 -14.00 -9.89
CA GLY A 59 13.73 -15.31 -9.39
C GLY A 59 12.65 -16.12 -8.66
N GLY A 60 11.37 -15.93 -9.00
CA GLY A 60 10.23 -16.60 -8.34
C GLY A 60 9.73 -15.91 -7.07
N VAL A 61 10.36 -14.80 -6.65
CA VAL A 61 9.87 -13.93 -5.58
C VAL A 61 9.00 -12.83 -6.18
N ILE A 62 7.82 -12.66 -5.61
CA ILE A 62 6.88 -11.57 -5.88
C ILE A 62 7.16 -10.47 -4.87
N HIS A 63 7.51 -9.28 -5.35
CA HIS A 63 7.62 -8.08 -4.53
C HIS A 63 6.43 -7.17 -4.85
N THR A 64 5.61 -6.86 -3.85
CA THR A 64 4.45 -5.97 -4.00
C THR A 64 4.64 -4.75 -3.13
N SER A 65 4.37 -3.57 -3.68
CA SER A 65 4.51 -2.31 -2.97
C SER A 65 3.25 -1.47 -3.08
N ILE A 66 2.95 -0.75 -2.00
CA ILE A 66 1.94 0.30 -1.93
C ILE A 66 2.64 1.58 -1.46
N PHE A 67 2.56 2.62 -2.27
CA PHE A 67 2.84 3.98 -1.86
C PHE A 67 1.51 4.69 -1.56
N ILE A 68 1.42 5.29 -0.38
CA ILE A 68 0.27 6.08 0.04
C ILE A 68 0.74 7.41 0.61
N ASP A 69 0.26 8.50 0.02
CA ASP A 69 0.25 9.84 0.61
C ASP A 69 -1.12 10.03 1.27
N ILE A 70 -1.13 10.17 2.59
CA ILE A 70 -2.37 10.23 3.38
C ILE A 70 -2.99 11.64 3.41
N HIS A 71 -2.39 12.65 2.76
CA HIS A 71 -2.96 13.99 2.70
C HIS A 71 -4.44 13.92 2.29
N GLY A 72 -5.31 14.51 3.10
CA GLY A 72 -6.76 14.60 2.87
C GLY A 72 -7.57 13.45 3.45
N LEU A 73 -6.93 12.37 3.91
CA LEU A 73 -7.58 11.36 4.74
C LEU A 73 -7.83 11.92 6.15
N GLN A 74 -8.99 11.58 6.70
CA GLN A 74 -9.33 11.80 8.10
C GLN A 74 -8.73 10.70 8.97
N ALA A 75 -8.30 11.11 10.15
CA ALA A 75 -8.10 10.25 11.30
C ALA A 75 -8.91 10.83 12.46
N GLU A 76 -9.78 10.01 13.04
CA GLU A 76 -10.42 10.33 14.32
C GLU A 76 -9.51 9.81 15.44
N GLY A 77 -9.25 10.59 16.47
CA GLY A 77 -8.25 10.29 17.49
C GLY A 77 -8.72 9.26 18.51
N SER A 78 -9.62 8.35 18.16
CA SER A 78 -9.80 7.13 18.95
C SER A 78 -8.80 6.08 18.48
N LEU A 79 -8.27 5.32 19.43
CA LEU A 79 -7.40 4.18 19.14
C LEU A 79 -8.10 3.20 18.18
N ASN A 80 -7.35 2.70 17.20
CA ASN A 80 -7.80 1.76 16.17
C ASN A 80 -8.81 2.30 15.15
N ASP A 81 -9.16 3.59 15.19
CA ASP A 81 -10.03 4.18 14.18
C ASP A 81 -9.34 4.13 12.80
N VAL A 82 -10.06 3.62 11.81
CA VAL A 82 -9.55 3.50 10.44
C VAL A 82 -9.43 4.86 9.77
N LEU A 83 -8.28 5.11 9.14
CA LEU A 83 -8.06 6.28 8.32
C LEU A 83 -8.77 6.15 6.97
N GLY A 84 -9.38 7.22 6.52
CA GLY A 84 -10.13 7.22 5.28
C GLY A 84 -10.68 8.58 4.89
N LYS A 85 -11.40 8.63 3.78
CA LYS A 85 -12.18 9.80 3.42
C LYS A 85 -13.32 9.95 4.43
N ASP A 86 -13.41 11.13 5.03
CA ASP A 86 -14.48 11.57 5.94
C ASP A 86 -15.86 10.99 5.58
N GLY A 87 -16.38 10.14 6.47
CA GLY A 87 -17.71 9.54 6.37
C GLY A 87 -17.90 8.50 5.26
N GLU A 88 -16.82 8.01 4.63
CA GLU A 88 -16.87 7.00 3.58
C GLU A 88 -16.51 5.60 4.09
N ALA A 89 -17.04 4.59 3.38
CA ALA A 89 -16.72 3.19 3.59
C ALA A 89 -15.61 2.71 2.62
N ASN A 90 -15.21 1.44 2.78
CA ASN A 90 -14.20 0.78 1.95
C ASN A 90 -12.83 1.50 2.03
N CYS A 91 -12.33 1.72 3.24
CA CYS A 91 -11.07 2.43 3.50
C CYS A 91 -9.82 1.53 3.36
N HIS A 92 -9.90 0.47 2.57
CA HIS A 92 -8.79 -0.47 2.40
C HIS A 92 -7.76 0.01 1.38
N LEU A 93 -6.50 -0.36 1.60
CA LEU A 93 -5.38 -0.18 0.66
C LEU A 93 -5.29 -1.30 -0.39
N GLY A 94 -6.23 -2.24 -0.39
CA GLY A 94 -6.33 -3.34 -1.35
C GLY A 94 -6.28 -4.71 -0.70
N GLN A 95 -6.55 -5.75 -1.51
CA GLN A 95 -6.69 -7.13 -1.04
C GLN A 95 -5.46 -7.98 -1.35
N ILE A 96 -4.91 -8.60 -0.32
CA ILE A 96 -3.87 -9.61 -0.42
C ILE A 96 -4.48 -10.89 -0.99
N THR A 97 -3.91 -11.38 -2.10
CA THR A 97 -4.27 -12.68 -2.67
C THR A 97 -3.02 -13.41 -3.12
N THR A 98 -2.99 -14.73 -2.97
CA THR A 98 -1.85 -15.56 -3.41
C THR A 98 -1.53 -15.37 -4.90
N ALA A 99 -2.53 -15.13 -5.73
CA ALA A 99 -2.36 -14.86 -7.15
C ALA A 99 -1.64 -13.53 -7.44
N VAL A 100 -1.80 -12.54 -6.55
CA VAL A 100 -1.26 -11.19 -6.75
C VAL A 100 0.06 -11.01 -5.99
N THR A 101 0.07 -11.32 -4.70
CA THR A 101 1.19 -11.06 -3.77
C THR A 101 2.02 -12.30 -3.45
N GLY A 102 1.56 -13.48 -3.87
CA GLY A 102 2.15 -14.76 -3.46
C GLY A 102 1.78 -15.15 -2.04
N THR A 103 2.37 -16.24 -1.57
CA THR A 103 2.38 -16.55 -0.12
C THR A 103 3.45 -15.68 0.52
N ILE A 104 3.02 -14.69 1.31
CA ILE A 104 3.92 -13.68 1.90
C ILE A 104 4.80 -14.33 2.97
N PHE A 105 6.10 -14.04 2.91
CA PHE A 105 7.10 -14.51 3.90
C PHE A 105 7.86 -13.35 4.56
N ALA A 106 7.71 -12.12 4.08
CA ALA A 106 8.27 -10.93 4.69
C ALA A 106 7.48 -9.69 4.28
N GLY A 107 7.53 -8.64 5.11
CA GLY A 107 7.06 -7.31 4.75
C GLY A 107 7.62 -6.23 5.67
N LYS A 108 7.43 -4.98 5.27
CA LYS A 108 7.80 -3.80 6.06
C LYS A 108 6.95 -2.59 5.67
N MET A 109 6.95 -1.59 6.54
CA MET A 109 6.40 -0.25 6.30
C MET A 109 7.49 0.80 6.58
N SER A 110 7.59 1.81 5.73
CA SER A 110 8.55 2.91 5.83
C SER A 110 7.81 4.25 5.82
N CYS A 111 8.13 5.14 6.76
CA CYS A 111 7.69 6.53 6.77
C CYS A 111 8.63 7.38 5.92
N LEU A 112 8.08 8.00 4.87
CA LEU A 112 8.80 8.87 3.95
C LEU A 112 8.56 10.35 4.27
N GLU A 113 7.41 10.66 4.85
CA GLU A 113 7.02 11.97 5.37
C GLU A 113 6.16 11.73 6.62
N VAL A 114 6.45 12.44 7.71
CA VAL A 114 5.73 12.26 8.98
C VAL A 114 4.29 12.77 8.84
N PRO A 115 3.28 12.05 9.37
CA PRO A 115 1.91 12.54 9.43
C PRO A 115 1.81 13.94 10.07
N GLY A 116 0.98 14.78 9.46
CA GLY A 116 0.72 16.14 9.95
C GLY A 116 -0.78 16.39 10.11
N ASN A 117 -1.18 17.12 11.16
CA ASN A 117 -2.58 17.42 11.50
C ASN A 117 -3.47 16.20 11.80
N VAL A 118 -2.83 15.07 12.10
CA VAL A 118 -3.40 13.82 12.62
C VAL A 118 -2.41 13.23 13.62
N ASP A 119 -2.77 12.12 14.25
CA ASP A 119 -1.83 11.35 15.07
C ASP A 119 -0.62 10.87 14.24
N GLN A 120 0.56 10.86 14.86
CA GLN A 120 1.81 10.41 14.22
C GLN A 120 2.05 8.92 14.43
N ASP A 121 1.35 8.29 15.37
CA ASP A 121 1.31 6.84 15.54
C ASP A 121 0.25 6.26 14.58
N ILE A 122 0.73 5.67 13.47
CA ILE A 122 -0.12 5.09 12.42
C ILE A 122 0.22 3.61 12.26
N ASP A 123 -0.75 2.78 12.60
CA ASP A 123 -0.68 1.32 12.51
C ASP A 123 -1.02 0.80 11.11
N LEU A 124 -0.63 -0.45 10.86
CA LEU A 124 -1.13 -1.25 9.74
C LEU A 124 -1.90 -2.46 10.28
N SER A 125 -3.14 -2.58 9.83
CA SER A 125 -4.04 -3.68 10.19
C SER A 125 -4.54 -4.42 8.95
N ALA A 126 -5.02 -5.63 9.15
CA ALA A 126 -5.65 -6.46 8.13
C ALA A 126 -7.05 -6.88 8.60
N SER A 127 -7.95 -7.11 7.65
CA SER A 127 -9.31 -7.61 7.91
C SER A 127 -9.85 -8.34 6.68
N THR A 128 -10.71 -9.34 6.87
CA THR A 128 -11.43 -9.98 5.75
C THR A 128 -12.65 -9.17 5.29
N ASP A 129 -13.05 -8.15 6.05
CA ASP A 129 -14.12 -7.22 5.70
C ASP A 129 -13.58 -6.12 4.79
N ALA A 130 -14.11 -6.01 3.57
CA ALA A 130 -13.73 -4.97 2.61
C ALA A 130 -14.42 -3.62 2.88
N THR A 131 -15.38 -3.57 3.78
CA THR A 131 -16.32 -2.45 3.92
C THR A 131 -16.06 -1.56 5.11
N VAL A 132 -14.99 -1.81 5.88
CA VAL A 132 -14.63 -1.00 7.05
C VAL A 132 -14.54 0.47 6.65
N ALA A 133 -15.26 1.30 7.40
CA ALA A 133 -15.41 2.72 7.16
C ALA A 133 -14.39 3.53 7.96
N GLU A 134 -14.20 4.77 7.51
CA GLU A 134 -13.48 5.79 8.27
C GLU A 134 -14.12 5.92 9.68
N SER A 135 -13.28 6.13 10.71
CA SER A 135 -13.65 6.15 12.13
C SER A 135 -14.21 4.83 12.72
N ALA A 136 -14.30 3.75 11.93
CA ALA A 136 -14.64 2.46 12.50
C ALA A 136 -13.42 1.86 13.24
N ASP A 137 -13.65 1.34 14.44
CA ASP A 137 -12.65 0.56 15.18
C ASP A 137 -12.33 -0.74 14.41
N ILE A 138 -11.11 -0.81 13.86
CA ILE A 138 -10.68 -1.96 13.05
C ILE A 138 -10.66 -3.27 13.85
N THR A 139 -10.53 -3.22 15.19
CA THR A 139 -10.50 -4.42 16.03
C THR A 139 -11.86 -5.12 16.12
N ALA A 140 -12.94 -4.41 15.77
CA ALA A 140 -14.28 -4.97 15.68
C ALA A 140 -14.57 -5.60 14.30
N ALA A 141 -13.69 -5.44 13.31
CA ALA A 141 -13.89 -5.95 11.96
C ALA A 141 -13.71 -7.48 11.88
N ALA A 142 -14.35 -8.09 10.88
CA ALA A 142 -14.30 -9.54 10.71
C ALA A 142 -12.92 -10.02 10.25
N GLY A 143 -12.33 -10.95 11.00
CA GLY A 143 -10.99 -11.47 10.68
C GLY A 143 -9.90 -10.41 10.84
N PHE A 144 -10.08 -9.51 11.81
CA PHE A 144 -9.06 -8.54 12.19
C PHE A 144 -7.75 -9.23 12.58
N ASP A 145 -6.66 -8.77 11.98
CA ASP A 145 -5.28 -9.10 12.34
C ASP A 145 -4.45 -7.81 12.40
N LYS A 146 -3.66 -7.64 13.47
CA LYS A 146 -2.72 -6.51 13.59
C LYS A 146 -1.42 -6.87 12.88
N ILE A 147 -1.04 -6.12 11.86
CA ILE A 147 0.16 -6.39 11.03
C ILE A 147 1.37 -5.63 11.56
N LEU A 148 1.16 -4.38 11.94
CA LEU A 148 2.13 -3.53 12.59
C LEU A 148 1.41 -2.71 13.67
N ASP A 149 1.87 -2.89 14.89
CA ASP A 149 1.60 -2.04 16.05
C ASP A 149 2.83 -1.16 16.23
N THR A 150 2.69 0.14 15.98
CA THR A 150 3.82 1.03 16.07
C THR A 150 4.17 1.34 17.53
N ASP A 151 3.25 1.73 18.40
CA ASP A 151 3.57 2.16 19.78
C ASP A 151 4.70 3.22 19.80
N PHE A 152 4.76 4.03 18.74
CA PHE A 152 5.66 5.17 18.57
C PHE A 152 5.18 6.11 17.44
N ASP A 153 5.50 7.39 17.58
CA ASP A 153 5.36 8.38 16.52
C ASP A 153 6.35 8.11 15.38
N TRP A 154 5.85 8.02 14.15
CA TRP A 154 6.70 7.85 12.97
C TRP A 154 7.71 8.99 12.78
N THR A 155 8.93 8.65 12.36
CA THR A 155 9.94 9.63 11.94
C THR A 155 10.26 9.48 10.45
N ALA A 156 10.50 10.57 9.74
CA ALA A 156 10.96 10.55 8.34
C ALA A 156 12.48 10.35 8.25
N ASP A 157 12.98 9.29 8.88
CA ASP A 157 14.37 8.86 8.81
C ASP A 157 14.47 7.37 8.42
N ASN A 158 15.68 6.86 8.23
CA ASN A 158 15.87 5.43 7.94
C ASN A 158 16.32 4.66 9.20
N THR A 159 15.79 5.04 10.36
CA THR A 159 16.08 4.40 11.65
C THR A 159 14.92 3.50 12.08
N THR A 160 14.98 3.02 13.33
CA THR A 160 14.00 2.09 13.88
C THR A 160 12.58 2.64 13.90
N THR A 161 12.36 3.96 13.91
CA THR A 161 11.02 4.59 13.93
C THR A 161 10.61 5.14 12.58
N GLY A 162 11.47 5.06 11.57
CA GLY A 162 11.14 5.41 10.19
C GLY A 162 11.00 4.21 9.25
N VAL A 163 11.47 3.01 9.67
CA VAL A 163 11.24 1.75 8.97
C VAL A 163 10.97 0.62 9.96
N LYS A 164 9.85 -0.09 9.79
CA LYS A 164 9.50 -1.29 10.58
C LYS A 164 9.25 -2.49 9.71
N LYS A 165 9.90 -3.61 10.07
CA LYS A 165 9.62 -4.92 9.49
C LYS A 165 8.45 -5.56 10.23
N PHE A 166 7.57 -6.22 9.52
CA PHE A 166 6.49 -6.99 10.11
C PHE A 166 7.07 -8.25 10.75
N ALA A 167 6.52 -8.66 11.89
CA ALA A 167 6.90 -9.93 12.48
C ALA A 167 6.40 -11.06 11.58
N PRO A 168 7.13 -12.20 11.46
CA PRO A 168 6.68 -13.31 10.63
C PRO A 168 5.32 -13.91 11.02
N ALA A 169 4.89 -13.73 12.28
CA ALA A 169 3.59 -14.18 12.76
C ALA A 169 2.43 -13.23 12.37
N ASP A 170 2.77 -11.98 12.03
CA ASP A 170 1.82 -10.87 11.84
C ASP A 170 1.76 -10.48 10.35
N LEU A 171 2.02 -11.43 9.44
CA LEU A 171 1.94 -11.19 7.99
C LEU A 171 0.50 -11.41 7.51
N PRO A 172 -0.01 -10.56 6.58
CA PRO A 172 -1.38 -10.69 6.12
C PRO A 172 -1.57 -11.97 5.29
N GLY A 173 -2.73 -12.59 5.46
CA GLY A 173 -3.16 -13.80 4.80
C GLY A 173 -3.87 -13.56 3.47
N ASN A 174 -4.21 -14.66 2.80
CA ASN A 174 -4.96 -14.63 1.56
C ASN A 174 -6.43 -14.27 1.80
N GLY A 175 -6.88 -13.18 1.19
CA GLY A 175 -8.24 -12.65 1.33
C GLY A 175 -8.29 -11.36 2.16
N ASP A 176 -7.21 -11.02 2.85
CA ASP A 176 -7.16 -9.88 3.76
C ASP A 176 -7.08 -8.56 2.99
N TYR A 177 -7.82 -7.58 3.47
CA TYR A 177 -7.76 -6.18 3.09
C TYR A 177 -6.91 -5.43 4.11
N LEU A 178 -6.01 -4.58 3.61
CA LEU A 178 -5.13 -3.77 4.46
C LEU A 178 -5.75 -2.43 4.82
N TYR A 179 -5.57 -1.97 6.05
CA TYR A 179 -6.09 -0.72 6.58
C TYR A 179 -5.03 0.03 7.36
N LEU A 180 -5.00 1.36 7.22
CA LEU A 180 -4.29 2.23 8.16
C LEU A 180 -5.24 2.58 9.30
N SER A 181 -4.72 2.61 10.53
CA SER A 181 -5.50 2.97 11.71
C SER A 181 -4.68 3.83 12.65
N VAL A 182 -5.37 4.61 13.48
CA VAL A 182 -4.72 5.35 14.57
C VAL A 182 -4.11 4.36 15.57
N GLY A 183 -2.83 4.53 15.85
CA GLY A 183 -2.07 3.72 16.80
C GLY A 183 -2.22 4.20 18.26
N GLU A 184 -1.37 3.68 19.14
CA GLU A 184 -1.44 3.94 20.58
C GLU A 184 -1.17 5.43 20.88
N GLY A 185 -2.04 6.05 21.70
CA GLY A 185 -1.90 7.47 22.03
C GLY A 185 -2.72 8.44 21.16
N GLY A 186 -3.59 7.91 20.28
CA GLY A 186 -4.62 8.64 19.53
C GLY A 186 -5.22 9.80 20.33
N THR A 187 -4.83 11.03 19.98
CA THR A 187 -5.39 12.24 20.60
C THR A 187 -5.64 13.37 19.61
N SER A 188 -5.17 13.22 18.37
CA SER A 188 -5.24 14.26 17.34
C SER A 188 -6.23 13.86 16.25
N ASP A 189 -7.30 14.65 16.14
CA ASP A 189 -8.38 14.44 15.18
C ASP A 189 -8.24 15.42 14.02
N GLY A 190 -8.46 14.95 12.79
CA GLY A 190 -8.63 15.82 11.63
C GLY A 190 -8.10 15.26 10.34
N ALA A 191 -8.03 16.13 9.33
CA ALA A 191 -7.60 15.77 8.00
C ALA A 191 -6.08 15.90 7.92
N ALA A 192 -5.40 14.82 7.53
CA ALA A 192 -3.97 14.84 7.33
C ALA A 192 -3.58 15.87 6.28
N ASN A 193 -2.55 16.68 6.57
CA ASN A 193 -2.01 17.67 5.63
C ASN A 193 -0.59 17.31 5.14
N ALA A 194 -0.06 16.20 5.63
CA ALA A 194 1.22 15.58 5.27
C ALA A 194 1.19 14.12 5.73
N GLY A 195 2.07 13.30 5.18
CA GLY A 195 2.26 11.92 5.61
C GLY A 195 2.37 10.98 4.43
N GLN A 196 3.50 10.29 4.31
CA GLN A 196 3.76 9.38 3.19
C GLN A 196 4.35 8.08 3.70
N PHE A 197 3.79 6.97 3.24
CA PHE A 197 4.24 5.63 3.60
C PHE A 197 4.50 4.76 2.38
N LEU A 198 5.51 3.91 2.51
CA LEU A 198 5.80 2.82 1.60
C LEU A 198 5.64 1.49 2.34
N ILE A 199 4.65 0.70 1.91
CA ILE A 199 4.35 -0.63 2.44
C ILE A 199 4.82 -1.65 1.40
N GLU A 200 5.63 -2.62 1.82
CA GLU A 200 6.27 -3.60 0.94
C GLU A 200 6.06 -5.03 1.47
N PHE A 201 5.76 -5.95 0.56
CA PHE A 201 5.62 -7.38 0.84
C PHE A 201 6.47 -8.22 -0.13
N TRP A 202 7.05 -9.29 0.39
CA TRP A 202 7.70 -10.34 -0.39
C TRP A 202 6.98 -11.65 -0.20
N GLY A 203 6.58 -12.27 -1.30
CA GLY A 203 5.96 -13.59 -1.33
C GLY A 203 6.58 -14.49 -2.39
N THR A 204 6.27 -15.78 -2.32
CA THR A 204 6.62 -16.73 -3.38
C THR A 204 5.39 -17.10 -4.18
N ALA A 205 5.54 -17.21 -5.51
CA ALA A 205 4.53 -17.84 -6.34
C ALA A 205 4.36 -19.30 -5.88
N SER A 206 3.10 -19.73 -5.75
CA SER A 206 2.74 -21.13 -5.47
C SER A 206 3.02 -22.04 -6.66
#